data_AF-A0A7C7CP91-F1
#
_entry.id   AF-A0A7C7CP91-F1
#
_cell.length_a   1.000
_cell.length_b   1.000
_cell.length_c   1.000
_cell.angle_alpha   90.00
_cell.angle_beta   90.00
_cell.angle_gamma   90.00
#
_symmetry.space_group_name_H-M   'P 1'
#
loop_
_entity.id
_entity.type
_entity.pdbx_description
1 polymer ?
#
loop_
_entity_poly.entity_id
_entity_poly.type
_entity_poly.pdbx_seq_one_letter_code
_entity_poly.pdbx_strand_id
1 'polypeptide(L)'
;MTTYLNNLDWRTRVKEFDEDELRVLIAVSHKDFPWSSIDGLRGAVKLSESELGITLKNLVERSLVRTTASKNITQALFGLAERVDPEIEVKSAFRNWNS
;
A
#
# COMPACT_ATOMS: atom_id res chain seq x y z
N MET A 1 -0.34 -12.66 16.92
CA MET A 1 -0.75 -13.44 15.74
C MET A 1 -1.35 -12.45 14.75
N THR A 2 -0.63 -12.18 13.66
CA THR A 2 -0.98 -11.14 12.69
C THR A 2 -2.22 -11.58 11.91
N THR A 3 -3.26 -10.74 11.85
CA THR A 3 -4.53 -11.09 11.20
C THR A 3 -4.78 -10.17 10.01
N TYR A 4 -4.88 -10.76 8.83
CA TYR A 4 -5.14 -10.05 7.57
C TYR A 4 -6.61 -10.17 7.17
N LEU A 5 -7.12 -9.18 6.45
CA LEU A 5 -8.47 -9.25 5.90
C LEU A 5 -8.53 -10.31 4.79
N ASN A 6 -9.55 -11.17 4.83
CA ASN A 6 -9.72 -12.27 3.88
C ASN A 6 -10.79 -12.01 2.82
N ASN A 7 -11.71 -11.08 3.08
CA ASN A 7 -12.79 -10.71 2.16
C ASN A 7 -12.43 -9.40 1.45
N LEU A 8 -11.59 -9.52 0.42
CA LEU A 8 -10.95 -8.41 -0.29
C LEU A 8 -11.07 -8.65 -1.79
N ASP A 9 -11.46 -7.63 -2.56
CA ASP A 9 -11.80 -7.82 -3.98
C ASP A 9 -10.57 -8.18 -4.80
N TRP A 10 -9.40 -7.61 -4.48
CA TRP A 10 -8.15 -7.99 -5.14
C TRP A 10 -7.81 -9.49 -4.97
N ARG A 11 -8.28 -10.16 -3.91
CA ARG A 11 -8.03 -11.60 -3.72
C ARG A 11 -8.77 -12.48 -4.73
N THR A 12 -9.82 -11.97 -5.38
CA THR A 12 -10.47 -12.68 -6.50
C THR A 12 -9.63 -12.64 -7.78
N ARG A 13 -8.70 -11.68 -7.86
CA ARG A 13 -7.85 -11.39 -9.02
C ARG A 13 -6.40 -11.81 -8.80
N VAL A 14 -6.12 -12.74 -7.88
CA VAL A 14 -4.76 -13.17 -7.50
C VAL A 14 -3.86 -13.55 -8.66
N LYS A 15 -4.42 -14.03 -9.78
CA LYS A 15 -3.67 -14.43 -10.98
C LYS A 15 -3.16 -13.24 -11.80
N GLU A 16 -3.61 -12.03 -11.52
CA GLU A 16 -3.22 -10.77 -12.19
C GLU A 16 -2.04 -10.07 -11.51
N PHE A 17 -1.50 -10.66 -10.45
CA PHE A 17 -0.44 -10.08 -9.63
C PHE A 17 0.79 -10.98 -9.63
N ASP A 18 1.96 -10.36 -9.67
CA ASP A 18 3.20 -11.08 -9.39
C ASP A 18 3.37 -11.34 -7.88
N GLU A 19 4.41 -12.11 -7.53
CA GLU A 19 4.64 -12.51 -6.14
C GLU A 19 4.91 -11.32 -5.21
N ASP A 20 5.57 -10.28 -5.71
CA ASP A 20 5.93 -9.11 -4.92
C ASP A 20 4.74 -8.18 -4.73
N GLU A 21 3.92 -8.00 -5.76
CA GLU A 21 2.62 -7.34 -5.67
C GLU A 21 1.71 -8.05 -4.67
N LEU A 22 1.63 -9.38 -4.71
CA LEU A 22 0.85 -10.17 -3.74
C LEU A 22 1.36 -9.98 -2.31
N ARG A 23 2.69 -10.03 -2.09
CA ARG A 23 3.29 -9.79 -0.77
C ARG A 23 2.92 -8.41 -0.24
N VAL A 24 3.01 -7.38 -1.08
CA VAL A 24 2.65 -6.01 -0.70
C VAL A 24 1.15 -5.89 -0.41
N LEU A 25 0.28 -6.43 -1.27
CA LEU A 25 -1.18 -6.43 -1.06
C LEU A 25 -1.60 -7.13 0.23
N ILE A 26 -0.95 -8.25 0.56
CA ILE A 26 -1.15 -8.93 1.86
C ILE A 26 -0.69 -8.02 3.00
N ALA A 27 0.50 -7.44 2.92
CA ALA A 27 1.04 -6.59 3.98
C ALA A 27 0.15 -5.37 4.27
N VAL A 28 -0.36 -4.69 3.24
CA VAL A 28 -1.27 -3.53 3.40
C VAL A 28 -2.70 -3.94 3.80
N SER A 29 -3.04 -5.23 3.75
CA SER A 29 -4.35 -5.76 4.17
C SER A 29 -4.48 -6.03 5.67
N HIS A 30 -3.48 -5.62 6.47
CA HIS A 30 -3.42 -5.88 7.91
C HIS A 30 -4.62 -5.31 8.66
N LYS A 31 -5.45 -6.13 9.29
CA LYS A 31 -6.75 -5.71 9.86
C LYS A 31 -6.67 -4.50 10.80
N ASP A 32 -5.69 -4.46 11.70
CA ASP A 32 -5.62 -3.40 12.72
C ASP A 32 -4.92 -2.11 12.25
N PHE A 33 -4.16 -2.18 11.14
CA PHE A 33 -3.34 -1.07 10.64
C PHE A 33 -3.77 -0.74 9.20
N PRO A 34 -4.65 0.26 9.00
CA PRO A 34 -5.15 0.64 7.67
C PRO A 34 -4.10 1.33 6.81
N TRP A 35 -3.11 1.92 7.46
CA TRP A 35 -2.05 2.70 6.86
C TRP A 35 -0.71 2.19 7.40
N SER A 36 0.23 1.95 6.48
CA SER A 36 1.57 1.45 6.79
C SER A 36 2.62 2.32 6.12
N SER A 37 3.69 2.67 6.82
CA SER A 37 4.85 3.33 6.22
C SER A 37 5.67 2.35 5.38
N ILE A 38 6.57 2.88 4.54
CA ILE A 38 7.55 2.04 3.82
C ILE A 38 8.31 1.15 4.79
N ASP A 39 8.78 1.69 5.91
CA ASP A 39 9.60 0.94 6.87
C ASP A 39 8.79 -0.21 7.50
N GLY A 40 7.52 0.03 7.80
CA GLY A 40 6.60 -1.00 8.28
C GLY A 40 6.35 -2.11 7.25
N LEU A 41 6.31 -1.77 5.97
CA LEU A 41 6.12 -2.75 4.89
C LEU A 41 7.38 -3.54 4.58
N ARG A 42 8.57 -2.92 4.58
CA ARG A 42 9.85 -3.60 4.31
C ARG A 42 10.07 -4.83 5.18
N GLY A 43 9.74 -4.72 6.47
CA GLY A 43 9.83 -5.84 7.41
C GLY A 43 8.93 -7.02 7.07
N ALA A 44 7.81 -6.78 6.36
CA ALA A 44 6.82 -7.79 6.03
C ALA A 44 7.07 -8.46 4.66
N VAL A 45 7.58 -7.72 3.67
CA VAL A 45 7.60 -8.15 2.26
C VAL A 45 8.97 -8.63 1.75
N LYS A 46 10.04 -8.49 2.56
CA LYS A 46 11.42 -8.89 2.21
C LYS A 46 11.94 -8.31 0.88
N LEU A 47 11.44 -7.14 0.48
CA LEU A 47 11.92 -6.39 -0.68
C LEU A 47 12.97 -5.35 -0.28
N SER A 48 13.87 -5.01 -1.20
CA SER A 48 14.66 -3.79 -1.07
C SER A 48 13.74 -2.56 -1.11
N GLU A 49 14.24 -1.43 -0.64
CA GLU A 49 13.48 -0.17 -0.63
C GLU A 49 13.10 0.29 -2.04
N SER A 50 14.01 0.10 -3.00
CA SER A 50 13.77 0.44 -4.41
C SER A 50 12.69 -0.45 -5.02
N GLU A 51 12.78 -1.77 -4.84
CA GLU A 51 11.78 -2.73 -5.32
C GLU A 51 10.41 -2.45 -4.72
N LEU A 52 10.35 -2.25 -3.40
CA LEU A 52 9.11 -1.91 -2.71
C LEU A 52 8.51 -0.60 -3.23
N GLY A 53 9.35 0.42 -3.46
CA GLY A 53 8.91 1.69 -4.02
C GLY A 53 8.29 1.54 -5.41
N ILE A 54 8.91 0.74 -6.29
CA ILE A 54 8.39 0.43 -7.62
C ILE A 54 7.07 -0.34 -7.53
N THR A 55 7.00 -1.40 -6.72
CA THR A 55 5.79 -2.21 -6.54
C THR A 55 4.64 -1.36 -5.99
N LEU A 56 4.88 -0.54 -4.98
CA LEU A 56 3.87 0.36 -4.41
C LEU A 56 3.37 1.37 -5.44
N LYS A 57 4.27 1.95 -6.24
CA LYS A 57 3.89 2.85 -7.32
C LYS A 57 2.97 2.16 -8.33
N ASN A 58 3.33 0.96 -8.79
CA ASN A 58 2.50 0.20 -9.74
C ASN A 58 1.11 -0.12 -9.16
N LEU A 59 1.04 -0.56 -7.91
CA LEU A 59 -0.23 -0.86 -7.24
C LEU A 59 -1.11 0.37 -7.02
N VAL A 60 -0.50 1.54 -6.83
CA VAL A 60 -1.20 2.82 -6.76
C VAL A 60 -1.75 3.22 -8.13
N GLU A 61 -0.94 3.11 -9.18
CA GLU A 61 -1.36 3.42 -10.55
C GLU A 61 -2.54 2.50 -10.98
N ARG A 62 -2.54 1.26 -10.48
CA ARG A 62 -3.65 0.29 -10.64
C ARG A 62 -4.84 0.53 -9.71
N SER A 63 -4.81 1.59 -8.88
CA SER A 63 -5.85 1.93 -7.90
C SER A 63 -6.15 0.84 -6.85
N LEU A 64 -5.18 -0.02 -6.54
CA LEU A 64 -5.28 -1.07 -5.52
C LEU A 64 -4.75 -0.62 -4.17
N VAL A 65 -3.80 0.32 -4.19
CA VAL A 65 -3.21 0.95 -3.01
C VAL A 65 -3.41 2.45 -3.09
N ARG A 66 -3.68 3.09 -1.97
CA ARG A 66 -3.70 4.55 -1.81
C ARG A 66 -2.47 4.96 -1.03
N THR A 67 -2.00 6.18 -1.30
CA THR A 67 -1.04 6.84 -0.44
C THR A 67 -1.66 8.06 0.22
N THR A 68 -1.19 8.40 1.41
CA THR A 68 -1.45 9.69 2.05
C THR A 68 -0.16 10.28 2.60
N ALA A 69 -0.06 11.59 2.52
CA ALA A 69 0.98 12.39 3.14
C ALA A 69 0.33 13.69 3.62
N SER A 70 0.24 13.87 4.94
CA SER A 70 -0.29 15.09 5.55
C SER A 70 0.86 15.97 6.05
N LYS A 71 0.61 17.27 6.28
CA LYS A 71 1.60 18.22 6.81
C LYS A 71 2.26 17.76 8.13
N ASN A 72 1.57 16.92 8.90
CA ASN A 72 2.07 16.38 10.17
C ASN A 72 2.66 14.96 10.04
N ILE A 73 2.64 14.37 8.84
CA ILE A 73 3.15 13.02 8.61
C ILE A 73 4.50 13.17 7.91
N THR A 74 5.56 12.70 8.58
CA THR A 74 6.94 12.78 8.11
C THR A 74 7.28 11.78 7.00
N GLN A 75 6.44 10.76 6.79
CA GLN A 75 6.65 9.71 5.78
C GLN A 75 5.34 9.37 5.08
N ALA A 76 5.40 9.10 3.77
CA ALA A 76 4.22 8.62 3.05
C ALA A 76 3.69 7.30 3.64
N LEU A 77 2.38 7.22 3.81
CA LEU A 77 1.68 6.03 4.28
C LEU A 77 0.91 5.38 3.15
N PHE A 78 0.78 4.07 3.20
CA PHE A 78 0.15 3.25 2.18
C PHE A 78 -0.96 2.41 2.79
N GLY A 79 -2.11 2.40 2.14
CA GLY A 79 -3.28 1.66 2.59
C GLY A 79 -3.97 0.99 1.41
N LEU A 80 -4.64 -0.14 1.66
CA LEU A 80 -5.39 -0.85 0.65
C LEU A 80 -6.60 -0.02 0.21
N ALA A 81 -6.75 0.24 -1.10
CA ALA A 81 -7.73 1.20 -1.62
C ALA A 81 -9.17 0.87 -1.21
N GLU A 82 -9.59 -0.38 -1.35
CA GLU A 82 -10.94 -0.84 -0.97
C GLU A 82 -11.25 -0.72 0.54
N ARG A 83 -10.23 -0.43 1.37
CA ARG A 83 -10.39 -0.23 2.81
C ARG A 83 -10.27 1.24 3.22
N VAL A 84 -9.44 2.00 2.51
CA VAL A 84 -9.13 3.40 2.85
C VAL A 84 -9.79 4.40 1.90
N ASP A 85 -10.68 3.94 1.00
CA ASP A 85 -11.33 4.78 0.00
C ASP A 85 -12.16 5.92 0.66
N PRO A 86 -12.15 7.13 0.06
CA PRO A 86 -12.08 8.34 0.86
C PRO A 86 -13.14 9.39 0.48
N GLU A 87 -13.65 10.12 1.48
CA GLU A 87 -14.11 11.50 1.25
C GLU A 87 -12.93 12.50 1.17
N ILE A 88 -11.67 12.06 1.25
CA ILE A 88 -10.51 12.94 1.45
C ILE A 88 -9.36 12.69 0.44
N GLU A 89 -9.28 13.62 -0.53
CA GLU A 89 -8.14 14.15 -1.28
C GLU A 89 -6.87 13.29 -1.50
N VAL A 90 -6.75 12.67 -2.69
CA VAL A 90 -5.54 11.93 -3.13
C VAL A 90 -4.62 12.74 -4.07
N LYS A 91 -4.91 14.00 -4.40
CA LYS A 91 -4.19 14.69 -5.50
C LYS A 91 -2.78 15.22 -5.21
N SER A 92 -2.27 15.16 -3.97
CA SER A 92 -1.08 15.95 -3.61
C SER A 92 0.16 15.16 -3.14
N ALA A 93 0.04 13.88 -2.79
CA ALA A 93 1.12 13.17 -2.08
C ALA A 93 2.25 12.64 -2.99
N PHE A 94 1.96 12.20 -4.23
CA PHE A 94 2.99 11.63 -5.11
C PHE A 94 3.96 12.66 -5.71
N ARG A 95 3.58 13.95 -5.74
CA ARG A 95 4.40 14.99 -6.36
C ARG A 95 5.68 15.27 -5.55
N ASN A 96 5.66 15.04 -4.25
CA ASN A 96 6.77 15.31 -3.34
C ASN A 96 7.72 14.13 -3.14
N TRP A 97 7.43 12.97 -3.73
CA TRP A 97 8.32 11.80 -3.65
C TRP A 97 9.46 11.87 -4.68
N ASN A 98 9.18 12.41 -5.86
CA ASN A 98 10.11 12.42 -7.00
C ASN A 98 10.88 13.75 -7.16
N SER A 99 11.03 14.55 -6.10
CA SER A 99 11.82 15.79 -6.12
C SER A 99 13.09 15.66 -5.28
#